data_AF-A0A521HL76-F1
#
_entry.id   AF-A0A521HL76-F1
#
_cell.length_a   1.000
_cell.length_b   1.000
_cell.length_c   1.000
_cell.angle_alpha   90.00
_cell.angle_beta   90.00
_cell.angle_gamma   90.00
#
_symmetry.space_group_name_H-M   'P 1'
#
loop_
_entity.id
_entity.type
_entity.pdbx_description
1 polymer ?
#
loop_
_entity_poly.entity_id
_entity_poly.type
_entity_poly.pdbx_seq_one_letter_code
_entity_poly.pdbx_strand_id
1 'polypeptide(L)'
;MLPQLKLARVTSPVFATSHVNAGGSNPGADRDLQGVEFCDAAWLFAPVAGRPDRETMARNLGTAAGLGGRLFAFGMDAYALLPYLDWLLSHPDAYLDGASGQLAVDSFGRVHRLLSWARFSDGIAQPVQGALSPLPLQ
;
A
#
# COMPACT_ATOMS: atom_id res chain seq x y z
N MET A 1 -4.61 0.03 21.17
CA MET A 1 -6.09 0.22 21.19
C MET A 1 -6.86 -1.05 20.85
N LEU A 2 -6.43 -1.91 19.93
CA LEU A 2 -7.14 -3.18 19.61
C LEU A 2 -7.41 -4.12 20.79
N PRO A 3 -6.48 -4.32 21.74
CA PRO A 3 -6.79 -5.11 22.93
C PRO A 3 -8.02 -4.59 23.70
N GLN A 4 -8.22 -3.26 23.75
CA GLN A 4 -9.37 -2.66 24.41
C GLN A 4 -10.67 -2.88 23.63
N LEU A 5 -10.63 -2.83 22.29
CA LEU A 5 -11.80 -3.13 21.44
C LEU A 5 -12.25 -4.59 21.60
N LYS A 6 -11.28 -5.52 21.63
CA LYS A 6 -11.55 -6.95 21.87
C LYS A 6 -12.15 -7.18 23.26
N LEU A 7 -11.60 -6.51 24.30
CA LEU A 7 -12.13 -6.57 25.66
C LEU A 7 -13.57 -6.03 25.74
N ALA A 8 -13.87 -4.96 24.99
CA ALA A 8 -15.21 -4.39 24.87
C ALA A 8 -16.15 -5.21 23.96
N ARG A 9 -15.72 -6.37 23.44
CA ARG A 9 -16.47 -7.26 22.53
C ARG A 9 -16.93 -6.58 21.24
N VAL A 10 -16.18 -5.60 20.76
CA VAL A 10 -16.39 -5.00 19.43
C VAL A 10 -15.86 -5.96 18.38
N THR A 11 -16.73 -6.42 17.47
CA THR A 11 -16.41 -7.40 16.41
C THR A 11 -16.42 -6.80 15.00
N SER A 12 -16.66 -5.49 14.88
CA SER A 12 -16.68 -4.80 13.59
C SER A 12 -15.30 -4.78 12.92
N PRO A 13 -15.23 -4.74 11.57
CA PRO A 13 -13.97 -4.54 10.85
C PRO A 13 -13.25 -3.28 11.34
N VAL A 14 -11.93 -3.37 11.49
CA VAL A 14 -11.08 -2.25 11.91
C VAL A 14 -10.19 -1.85 10.74
N PHE A 15 -10.31 -0.58 10.35
CA PHE A 15 -9.52 0.02 9.29
C PHE A 15 -8.51 1.02 9.85
N ALA A 16 -7.35 1.11 9.20
CA ALA A 16 -6.30 2.06 9.52
C ALA A 16 -5.68 2.67 8.25
N THR A 17 -4.87 3.71 8.44
CA THR A 17 -4.01 4.24 7.37
C THR A 17 -2.66 3.51 7.39
N SER A 18 -1.84 3.71 6.36
CA SER A 18 -0.48 3.16 6.26
C SER A 18 0.41 3.36 7.49
N HIS A 19 0.15 4.36 8.34
CA HIS A 19 0.88 4.61 9.59
C HIS A 19 0.89 3.43 10.56
N VAL A 20 -0.07 2.51 10.48
CA VAL A 20 -0.11 1.31 11.30
C VAL A 20 1.03 0.32 10.99
N ASN A 21 1.60 0.42 9.79
CA ASN A 21 2.65 -0.45 9.28
C ASN A 21 4.00 0.27 9.32
N ALA A 22 5.01 -0.35 9.95
CA ALA A 22 6.37 0.17 9.97
C ALA A 22 7.13 -0.04 8.65
N GLY A 23 6.52 -0.70 7.67
CA GLY A 23 7.14 -1.03 6.38
C GLY A 23 8.15 -2.17 6.47
N GLY A 24 8.12 -2.95 7.55
CA GLY A 24 8.92 -4.15 7.79
C GLY A 24 8.13 -5.15 8.63
N SER A 25 8.52 -6.42 8.64
CA SER A 25 7.82 -7.44 9.42
C SER A 25 8.32 -7.44 10.86
N ASN A 26 7.44 -7.23 11.83
CA ASN A 26 7.72 -7.44 13.25
C ASN A 26 6.57 -8.20 13.92
N PRO A 27 6.52 -9.54 13.78
CA PRO A 27 5.38 -10.34 14.27
C PRO A 27 5.13 -10.23 15.77
N GLY A 28 6.15 -9.85 16.56
CA GLY A 28 6.01 -9.61 18.00
C GLY A 28 5.23 -8.33 18.28
N ALA A 29 5.62 -7.22 17.65
CA ALA A 29 4.96 -5.91 17.82
C ALA A 29 3.59 -5.86 17.12
N ASP A 30 3.46 -6.54 15.98
CA ASP A 30 2.28 -6.43 15.11
C ASP A 30 1.19 -7.45 15.45
N ARG A 31 1.41 -8.35 16.42
CA ARG A 31 0.42 -9.36 16.84
C ARG A 31 -0.89 -8.74 17.33
N ASP A 32 -0.80 -7.60 18.01
CA ASP A 32 -1.99 -6.88 18.49
C ASP A 32 -2.82 -6.27 17.36
N LEU A 33 -2.24 -6.16 16.16
CA LEU A 33 -2.87 -5.63 14.96
C LEU A 33 -3.69 -6.66 14.18
N GLN A 34 -3.80 -7.90 14.67
CA GLN A 34 -4.52 -9.00 14.00
C GLN A 34 -5.90 -8.57 13.47
N GLY A 35 -6.11 -8.77 12.18
CA GLY A 35 -7.37 -8.48 11.48
C GLY A 35 -7.56 -7.02 11.06
N VAL A 36 -6.67 -6.10 11.44
CA VAL A 36 -6.70 -4.72 10.94
C VAL A 36 -6.41 -4.71 9.45
N GLU A 37 -7.24 -4.00 8.70
CA GLU A 37 -7.03 -3.71 7.30
C GLU A 37 -6.57 -2.28 7.09
N PHE A 38 -5.69 -2.08 6.12
CA PHE A 38 -5.17 -0.76 5.80
C PHE A 38 -4.70 -0.72 4.35
N CYS A 39 -4.51 0.50 3.85
CA CYS A 39 -3.95 0.73 2.52
C CYS A 39 -2.51 1.24 2.61
N ASP A 40 -1.65 0.78 1.70
CA ASP A 40 -0.27 1.27 1.56
C ASP A 40 0.24 1.08 0.12
N ALA A 41 1.49 1.46 -0.12
CA ALA A 41 2.17 1.27 -1.40
C ALA A 41 2.23 -0.22 -1.80
N ALA A 42 1.80 -0.54 -3.02
CA ALA A 42 1.74 -1.90 -3.57
C ALA A 42 3.07 -2.66 -3.43
N TRP A 43 4.18 -1.98 -3.73
CA TRP A 43 5.54 -2.54 -3.72
C TRP A 43 6.01 -3.02 -2.35
N LEU A 44 5.34 -2.64 -1.25
CA LEU A 44 5.65 -3.13 0.09
C LEU A 44 5.18 -4.56 0.33
N PHE A 45 4.16 -5.02 -0.39
CA PHE A 45 3.48 -6.30 -0.11
C PHE A 45 3.54 -7.30 -1.25
N ALA A 46 3.72 -6.84 -2.50
CA ALA A 46 3.73 -7.69 -3.67
C ALA A 46 4.74 -7.19 -4.72
N PRO A 47 5.26 -8.10 -5.57
CA PRO A 47 6.00 -7.69 -6.76
C PRO A 47 5.15 -6.79 -7.66
N VAL A 48 5.76 -5.74 -8.20
CA VAL A 48 5.13 -4.84 -9.17
C VAL A 48 5.87 -5.00 -10.50
N ALA A 49 5.13 -5.20 -11.58
CA ALA A 49 5.73 -5.41 -12.91
C ALA A 49 6.65 -4.24 -13.29
N GLY A 50 7.82 -4.56 -13.84
CA GLY A 50 8.82 -3.56 -14.24
C GLY A 50 9.53 -2.87 -13.06
N ARG A 51 9.32 -3.29 -11.81
CA ARG A 51 10.00 -2.76 -10.63
C ARG A 51 10.98 -3.78 -10.05
N PRO A 52 12.09 -3.33 -9.44
CA PRO A 52 13.03 -4.23 -8.79
C PRO A 52 12.39 -4.94 -7.58
N ASP A 53 12.91 -6.11 -7.24
CA ASP A 53 12.53 -6.82 -6.04
C ASP A 53 12.86 -6.00 -4.77
N ARG A 54 11.87 -5.87 -3.87
CA ARG A 54 12.00 -5.03 -2.68
C ARG A 54 13.05 -5.54 -1.72
N GLU A 55 13.08 -6.84 -1.45
CA GLU A 55 14.04 -7.40 -0.48
C GLU A 55 15.47 -7.22 -0.96
N THR A 56 15.69 -7.41 -2.26
CA THR A 56 16.99 -7.16 -2.89
C THR A 56 17.40 -5.69 -2.79
N MET A 57 16.48 -4.76 -3.05
CA MET A 57 16.77 -3.33 -2.88
C MET A 57 17.03 -2.97 -1.41
N ALA A 58 16.25 -3.48 -0.47
CA ALA A 58 16.42 -3.22 0.96
C ALA A 58 17.75 -3.77 1.52
N ARG A 59 18.23 -4.91 0.99
CA ARG A 59 19.56 -5.48 1.34
C ARG A 59 20.70 -4.60 0.86
N ASN A 60 20.62 -4.09 -0.36
CA ASN A 60 21.70 -3.30 -0.98
C ASN A 60 21.66 -1.84 -0.58
N LEU A 61 20.48 -1.32 -0.25
CA LEU A 61 20.21 0.06 0.10
C LEU A 61 19.33 0.10 1.34
N GLY A 62 19.95 0.24 2.52
CA GLY A 62 19.24 0.25 3.80
C GLY A 62 18.16 1.35 3.90
N THR A 63 18.30 2.45 3.16
CA THR A 63 17.28 3.52 3.10
C THR A 63 16.01 3.12 2.35
N ALA A 64 16.01 2.01 1.59
CA ALA A 64 14.82 1.44 0.97
C ALA A 64 14.09 0.43 1.90
N ALA A 65 14.64 0.12 3.07
CA ALA A 65 14.01 -0.76 4.06
C ALA A 65 13.01 -0.01 4.96
N GLY A 66 12.13 -0.76 5.64
CA GLY A 66 11.21 -0.21 6.62
C GLY A 66 10.33 0.92 6.05
N LEU A 67 10.21 2.00 6.81
CA LEU A 67 9.47 3.22 6.42
C LEU A 67 10.03 3.87 5.14
N GLY A 68 11.33 3.71 4.87
CA GLY A 68 11.99 4.27 3.69
C GLY A 68 11.52 3.65 2.37
N GLY A 69 10.98 2.42 2.41
CA GLY A 69 10.43 1.74 1.24
C GLY A 69 9.32 2.54 0.56
N ARG A 70 8.53 3.34 1.31
CA ARG A 70 7.50 4.21 0.74
C ARG A 70 8.09 5.34 -0.10
N LEU A 71 9.18 5.95 0.38
CA LEU A 71 9.88 7.01 -0.36
C LEU A 71 10.59 6.45 -1.59
N PHE A 72 11.10 5.23 -1.48
CA PHE A 72 11.69 4.54 -2.62
C PHE A 72 10.65 4.24 -3.71
N ALA A 73 9.47 3.71 -3.33
CA ALA A 73 8.34 3.53 -4.25
C ALA A 73 7.88 4.86 -4.87
N PHE A 74 7.78 5.92 -4.07
CA PHE A 74 7.44 7.26 -4.55
C PHE A 74 8.46 7.79 -5.57
N GLY A 75 9.77 7.63 -5.32
CA GLY A 75 10.81 8.06 -6.26
C GLY A 75 10.78 7.29 -7.58
N MET A 76 10.55 5.97 -7.52
CA MET A 76 10.35 5.13 -8.70
C MET A 76 9.16 5.58 -9.54
N ASP A 77 8.08 6.01 -8.91
CA ASP A 77 6.88 6.51 -9.58
C ASP A 77 7.05 7.92 -10.14
N ALA A 78 7.72 8.80 -9.41
CA ALA A 78 8.03 10.16 -9.88
C ALA A 78 8.81 10.13 -11.20
N TYR A 79 9.81 9.23 -11.31
CA TYR A 79 10.54 9.05 -12.56
C TYR A 79 9.70 8.39 -13.65
N ALA A 80 8.91 7.36 -13.30
CA ALA A 80 8.07 6.66 -14.26
C ALA A 80 6.95 7.52 -14.85
N LEU A 81 6.47 8.54 -14.13
CA LEU A 81 5.42 9.46 -14.57
C LEU A 81 5.88 10.45 -15.65
N LEU A 82 7.18 10.79 -15.70
CA LEU A 82 7.71 11.85 -16.57
C LEU A 82 7.24 11.76 -18.03
N PRO A 83 7.30 10.61 -18.73
CA PRO A 83 6.87 10.52 -20.12
C PRO A 83 5.34 10.45 -20.30
N TYR A 84 4.56 10.26 -19.23
CA TYR A 84 3.12 10.02 -19.32
C TYR A 84 2.26 11.18 -18.80
N LEU A 85 2.84 12.24 -18.23
CA LEU A 85 2.08 13.35 -17.62
C LEU A 85 1.06 13.98 -18.58
N ASP A 86 1.49 14.39 -19.78
CA ASP A 86 0.59 15.01 -20.77
C ASP A 86 -0.52 14.05 -21.24
N TRP A 87 -0.18 12.76 -21.34
CA TRP A 87 -1.13 11.73 -21.72
C TRP A 87 -2.18 11.49 -20.63
N LEU A 88 -1.75 11.38 -19.36
CA LEU A 88 -2.66 11.20 -18.22
C LEU A 88 -3.56 12.44 -18.01
N LEU A 89 -3.05 13.65 -18.26
CA LEU A 89 -3.86 14.88 -18.21
C LEU A 89 -4.98 14.92 -19.27
N SER A 90 -4.74 14.30 -20.43
CA SER A 90 -5.71 14.24 -21.54
C SER A 90 -6.63 13.02 -21.51
N HIS A 91 -6.37 12.05 -20.63
CA HIS A 91 -7.13 10.80 -20.50
C HIS A 91 -7.53 10.58 -19.02
N PRO A 92 -8.65 11.17 -18.56
CA PRO A 92 -9.05 11.16 -17.15
C PRO A 92 -9.29 9.76 -16.55
N ASP A 93 -9.67 8.80 -17.40
CA ASP A 93 -9.93 7.41 -16.99
C ASP A 93 -8.68 6.53 -17.07
N ALA A 94 -7.56 7.09 -17.49
CA ALA A 94 -6.31 6.36 -17.60
C ALA A 94 -5.52 6.35 -16.28
N TYR A 95 -4.75 5.28 -16.11
CA TYR A 95 -3.84 5.13 -14.99
C TYR A 95 -2.52 4.49 -15.42
N LEU A 96 -1.50 4.69 -14.60
CA LEU A 96 -0.20 4.01 -14.69
C LEU A 96 -0.04 3.09 -13.48
N ASP A 97 0.31 1.83 -13.70
CA ASP A 97 0.64 0.91 -12.60
C ASP A 97 1.98 1.32 -11.96
N GLY A 98 1.90 1.91 -10.76
CA GLY A 98 3.03 2.41 -9.99
C GLY A 98 3.42 1.50 -8.83
N ALA A 99 4.64 1.68 -8.32
CA ALA A 99 5.12 1.02 -7.12
C ALA A 99 4.34 1.48 -5.86
N SER A 100 3.85 2.71 -5.85
CA SER A 100 3.02 3.26 -4.78
C SER A 100 1.52 2.98 -4.95
N GLY A 101 1.12 2.30 -6.02
CA GLY A 101 -0.28 2.04 -6.39
C GLY A 101 -0.57 2.47 -7.83
N GLN A 102 -1.83 2.37 -8.26
CA GLN A 102 -2.20 2.89 -9.58
C GLN A 102 -2.24 4.42 -9.52
N LEU A 103 -1.61 5.08 -10.49
CA LEU A 103 -1.44 6.52 -10.53
C LEU A 103 -2.35 7.11 -11.60
N ALA A 104 -3.24 8.01 -11.22
CA ALA A 104 -4.07 8.78 -12.14
C ALA A 104 -3.81 10.27 -11.92
N VAL A 105 -4.10 11.11 -12.92
CA VAL A 105 -3.91 12.56 -12.82
C VAL A 105 -5.25 13.24 -13.01
N ASP A 106 -5.63 14.13 -12.10
CA ASP A 106 -6.84 14.93 -12.26
C ASP A 106 -6.64 16.14 -13.18
N SER A 107 -7.73 16.84 -13.49
CA SER A 107 -7.72 18.04 -14.34
C SER A 107 -6.91 19.21 -13.78
N PHE A 108 -6.49 19.16 -12.51
CA PHE A 108 -5.61 20.14 -11.88
C PHE A 108 -4.14 19.68 -11.86
N GLY A 109 -3.82 18.55 -12.50
CA GLY A 109 -2.47 17.97 -12.51
C GLY A 109 -2.08 17.30 -11.18
N ARG A 110 -3.04 16.98 -10.31
CA ARG A 110 -2.76 16.28 -9.06
C ARG A 110 -2.73 14.78 -9.32
N VAL A 111 -1.67 14.13 -8.84
CA VAL A 111 -1.54 12.69 -8.89
C VAL A 111 -2.36 12.07 -7.77
N HIS A 112 -3.36 11.26 -8.13
CA HIS A 112 -4.13 10.41 -7.25
C HIS A 112 -3.59 8.99 -7.27
N ARG A 113 -3.77 8.27 -6.16
CA ARG A 113 -3.28 6.90 -6.01
C ARG A 113 -4.38 5.95 -5.56
N LEU A 114 -4.56 4.85 -6.30
CA LEU A 114 -5.27 3.69 -5.79
C LEU A 114 -4.26 2.75 -5.11
N LEU A 115 -4.27 2.75 -3.78
CA LEU A 115 -3.36 1.99 -2.94
C LEU A 115 -3.78 0.51 -2.85
N SER A 116 -2.83 -0.36 -2.50
CA SER A 116 -3.13 -1.77 -2.25
C SER A 116 -3.60 -2.00 -0.82
N TRP A 117 -4.60 -2.87 -0.66
CA TRP A 117 -5.07 -3.31 0.64
C TRP A 117 -4.15 -4.37 1.23
N ALA A 118 -3.94 -4.29 2.54
CA ALA A 118 -3.27 -5.29 3.34
C ALA A 118 -4.04 -5.55 4.63
N ARG A 119 -3.89 -6.77 5.16
CA ARG A 119 -4.43 -7.19 6.46
C ARG A 119 -3.32 -7.79 7.30
N PHE A 120 -3.27 -7.45 8.59
CA PHE A 120 -2.39 -8.16 9.52
C PHE A 120 -2.95 -9.55 9.84
N SER A 121 -2.15 -10.57 9.54
CA SER A 121 -2.39 -11.98 9.83
C SER A 121 -1.16 -12.56 10.50
N ASP A 122 -1.31 -13.06 11.72
CA ASP A 122 -0.23 -13.61 12.57
C ASP A 122 0.95 -12.64 12.76
N GLY A 123 0.63 -11.33 12.85
CA GLY A 123 1.62 -10.26 12.99
C GLY A 123 2.38 -9.94 11.70
N ILE A 124 1.89 -10.40 10.54
CA ILE A 124 2.47 -10.09 9.23
C ILE A 124 1.42 -9.38 8.39
N ALA A 125 1.77 -8.22 7.82
CA ALA A 125 0.91 -7.55 6.84
C ALA A 125 0.94 -8.32 5.51
N GLN A 126 -0.20 -8.85 5.09
CA GLN A 126 -0.37 -9.62 3.87
C GLN A 126 -1.32 -8.89 2.90
N PRO A 127 -1.06 -8.90 1.59
CA PRO A 127 -1.94 -8.27 0.63
C PRO A 127 -3.30 -8.98 0.61
N VAL A 128 -4.38 -8.20 0.52
CA VAL A 128 -5.75 -8.69 0.39
C VAL A 128 -6.48 -7.88 -0.69
N GLN A 129 -7.62 -8.36 -1.17
CA GLN A 129 -8.44 -7.59 -2.12
C GLN A 129 -9.14 -6.38 -1.45
N GLY A 130 -9.16 -6.34 -0.12
CA GLY A 130 -9.83 -5.31 0.71
C GLY A 130 -11.26 -5.70 1.08
N ALA A 131 -11.70 -5.42 2.31
CA ALA A 131 -13.06 -5.73 2.76
C ALA A 131 -14.16 -4.93 2.05
N LEU A 132 -13.79 -3.92 1.24
CA LEU A 132 -14.71 -3.14 0.43
C LEU A 132 -14.79 -3.63 -1.03
N SER A 133 -14.21 -4.79 -1.36
CA SER A 133 -14.53 -5.45 -2.63
C SER A 133 -16.05 -5.62 -2.70
N PRO A 134 -16.74 -5.05 -3.71
CA PRO A 134 -18.15 -5.31 -3.88
C PRO A 134 -18.33 -6.82 -3.97
N LEU A 135 -19.25 -7.37 -3.17
CA LEU A 135 -19.72 -8.74 -3.36
C LEU A 135 -20.00 -8.91 -4.87
N PRO A 136 -19.61 -10.03 -5.49
CA PRO A 136 -20.00 -10.29 -6.87
C PRO A 136 -21.53 -10.12 -6.95
N LEU A 137 -21.99 -9.30 -7.89
CA LEU A 137 -23.41 -9.17 -8.20
C LEU A 137 -23.92 -10.59 -8.51
N GLN A 138 -24.75 -11.13 -7.61
CA GLN A 138 -25.47 -12.39 -7.81
C GLN A 138 -26.65 -12.18 -8.75
#